data_AF-A0AAE1J0Z4-F1
#
_entry.id   AF-A0AAE1J0Z4-F1
#
_cell.length_a   1.000
_cell.length_b   1.000
_cell.length_c   1.000
_cell.angle_alpha   90.00
_cell.angle_beta   90.00
_cell.angle_gamma   90.00
#
_symmetry.space_group_name_H-M   'P 1'
#
loop_
_entity.id
_entity.type
_entity.pdbx_description
1 polymer ?
#
loop_
_entity_poly.entity_id
_entity_poly.type
_entity_poly.pdbx_seq_one_letter_code
_entity_poly.pdbx_strand_id
1 'polypeptide(L)'
;MAEVAEPKAVAEAKKKKEQSLPFYQLSSFADKYDWLFMISGSLGAIVHGSSMLVLFLLFGELVNGFGKNQMDLKKMTEEVSKYALYFVYQGLVVYISSYAEIACWMYTGERKVSTLRKKYLEAVLIQDVGFFDIDARTGDIVFSVSTDTRLVQDAISEKVGNFIHYLTTRVRRMMLAAILRNENLTTSLLHYL
;
A
#
# COMPACT_ATOMS: atom_id res chain seq x y z
N MET A 1 -7.50 57.83 12.01
CA MET A 1 -8.11 57.33 10.76
C MET A 1 -7.16 56.28 10.22
N ALA A 2 -7.60 55.02 10.24
CA ALA A 2 -6.85 53.90 9.69
C ALA A 2 -6.97 53.95 8.17
N GLU A 3 -5.84 54.14 7.47
CA GLU A 3 -5.77 53.94 6.02
C GLU A 3 -5.12 52.59 5.78
N VAL A 4 -5.92 51.72 5.18
CA VAL A 4 -5.69 50.32 4.92
C VAL A 4 -4.67 50.20 3.79
N ALA A 5 -3.42 49.87 4.13
CA ALA A 5 -2.44 49.37 3.17
C ALA A 5 -2.82 47.93 2.77
N GLU A 6 -3.75 47.78 1.83
CA GLU A 6 -4.08 46.52 1.18
C GLU A 6 -2.95 46.05 0.21
N PRO A 7 -3.07 44.91 -0.47
CA PRO A 7 -2.88 43.53 -0.01
C PRO A 7 -1.85 42.83 -0.94
N LYS A 8 -0.95 43.61 -1.56
CA LYS A 8 -0.07 43.14 -2.64
C LYS A 8 1.14 42.35 -2.14
N ALA A 9 1.70 42.73 -0.99
CA ALA A 9 2.85 42.04 -0.39
C ALA A 9 2.52 40.63 0.10
N VAL A 10 1.26 40.35 0.45
CA VAL A 10 0.80 39.02 0.89
C VAL A 10 0.35 38.14 -0.30
N ALA A 11 0.03 38.75 -1.45
CA ALA A 11 -0.41 38.04 -2.65
C ALA A 11 0.75 37.42 -3.44
N GLU A 12 1.96 38.00 -3.39
CA GLU A 12 3.13 37.46 -4.10
C GLU A 12 3.78 36.26 -3.39
N ALA A 13 3.51 36.05 -2.09
CA ALA A 13 3.89 34.83 -1.37
C ALA A 13 3.06 33.59 -1.80
N LYS A 14 1.97 33.77 -2.55
CA LYS A 14 1.09 32.69 -3.04
C LYS A 14 1.28 32.41 -4.53
N LYS A 15 2.44 31.90 -4.94
CA LYS A 15 2.60 31.14 -6.20
C LYS A 15 3.95 30.43 -6.36
N LYS A 16 4.47 29.78 -5.30
CA LYS A 16 5.40 28.66 -5.53
C LYS A 16 4.55 27.54 -6.13
N LYS A 17 4.58 27.37 -7.46
CA LYS A 17 3.97 26.21 -8.13
C LYS A 17 4.53 24.97 -7.41
N GLU A 18 3.68 24.19 -6.75
CA GLU A 18 4.01 22.82 -6.38
C GLU A 18 4.38 22.10 -7.68
N GLN A 19 5.67 22.04 -8.00
CA GLN A 19 6.17 21.17 -9.04
C GLN A 19 6.04 19.75 -8.50
N SER A 20 4.90 19.12 -8.76
CA SER A 20 4.72 17.70 -8.50
C SER A 20 5.73 16.95 -9.35
N LEU A 21 6.82 16.49 -8.75
CA LEU A 21 7.74 15.62 -9.45
C LEU A 21 7.04 14.29 -9.73
N PRO A 22 7.19 13.74 -10.94
CA PRO A 22 6.65 12.44 -11.24
C PRO A 22 7.28 11.35 -10.35
N PHE A 23 6.45 10.44 -9.84
CA PHE A 23 6.91 9.35 -8.95
C PHE A 23 8.01 8.46 -9.57
N TYR A 24 8.07 8.37 -10.91
CA TYR A 24 9.11 7.62 -11.60
C TYR A 24 10.52 8.23 -11.47
N GLN A 25 10.63 9.53 -11.16
CA GLN A 25 11.93 10.14 -10.90
C GLN A 25 12.48 9.70 -9.53
N LEU A 26 11.61 9.38 -8.57
CA LEU A 26 12.01 8.74 -7.30
C LEU A 26 12.46 7.29 -7.52
N SER A 27 11.90 6.58 -8.49
CA SER A 27 12.33 5.21 -8.82
C SER A 27 13.62 5.16 -9.65
N SER A 28 14.06 6.26 -10.25
CA SER A 28 15.33 6.34 -10.97
C SER A 28 16.57 6.14 -10.08
N PHE A 29 16.43 6.35 -8.77
CA PHE A 29 17.48 6.09 -7.77
C PHE A 29 17.51 4.63 -7.28
N ALA A 30 16.70 3.72 -7.85
CA ALA A 30 16.61 2.34 -7.40
C ALA A 30 17.72 1.46 -8.01
N ASP A 31 18.46 0.75 -7.16
CA ASP A 31 19.41 -0.27 -7.60
C ASP A 31 18.68 -1.54 -8.08
N LYS A 32 19.41 -2.42 -8.78
CA LYS A 32 18.90 -3.75 -9.20
C LYS A 32 18.35 -4.57 -8.03
N TYR A 33 18.96 -4.47 -6.86
CA TYR A 33 18.49 -5.13 -5.64
C TYR A 33 17.19 -4.54 -5.09
N ASP A 34 17.02 -3.22 -5.19
CA ASP A 34 15.79 -2.55 -4.74
C ASP A 34 14.61 -2.97 -5.63
N TRP A 35 14.86 -3.17 -6.92
CA TRP A 35 13.88 -3.75 -7.84
C TRP A 35 13.45 -5.17 -7.46
N LEU A 36 14.38 -6.01 -7.03
CA LEU A 36 14.05 -7.36 -6.55
C LEU A 36 13.13 -7.31 -5.33
N PHE A 37 13.46 -6.47 -4.34
CA PHE A 37 12.63 -6.28 -3.15
C PHE A 37 11.25 -5.69 -3.48
N MET A 38 11.19 -4.72 -4.40
CA MET A 38 9.92 -4.14 -4.83
C MET A 38 9.02 -5.18 -5.52
N ILE A 39 9.59 -6.06 -6.34
CA ILE A 39 8.83 -7.14 -7.00
C ILE A 39 8.35 -8.15 -5.97
N SER A 40 9.21 -8.62 -5.06
CA SER A 40 8.81 -9.59 -4.02
C SER A 40 7.76 -9.01 -3.08
N GLY A 41 7.91 -7.74 -2.68
CA GLY A 41 6.92 -7.03 -1.87
C GLY A 41 5.58 -6.86 -2.58
N SER A 42 5.59 -6.60 -3.89
CA SER A 42 4.38 -6.51 -4.71
C SER A 42 3.66 -7.85 -4.84
N LEU A 43 4.39 -8.95 -5.02
CA LEU A 43 3.83 -10.31 -5.03
C LEU A 43 3.22 -10.65 -3.66
N GLY A 44 3.91 -10.30 -2.56
CA GLY A 44 3.39 -10.41 -1.20
C GLY A 44 2.08 -9.65 -1.01
N ALA A 45 2.02 -8.38 -1.47
CA ALA A 45 0.83 -7.55 -1.42
C ALA A 45 -0.36 -8.13 -2.20
N ILE A 46 -0.11 -8.75 -3.35
CA ILE A 46 -1.16 -9.40 -4.15
C ILE A 46 -1.74 -10.59 -3.40
N VAL A 47 -0.89 -11.45 -2.84
CA VAL A 47 -1.32 -12.65 -2.09
C VAL A 47 -2.01 -12.24 -0.79
N HIS A 48 -1.45 -11.30 -0.04
CA HIS A 48 -2.03 -10.79 1.19
C HIS A 48 -3.37 -10.08 0.92
N GLY A 49 -3.49 -9.30 -0.16
CA GLY A 49 -4.77 -8.70 -0.58
C GLY A 49 -5.84 -9.73 -0.96
N SER A 50 -5.49 -11.01 -1.21
CA SER A 50 -6.47 -12.10 -1.44
C SER A 50 -7.04 -12.68 -0.18
N SER A 51 -6.30 -12.55 0.90
CA SER A 51 -6.47 -13.34 2.12
C SER A 51 -7.91 -13.34 2.60
N MET A 52 -8.50 -12.14 2.69
CA MET A 52 -9.85 -11.93 3.16
C MET A 52 -10.91 -12.57 2.26
N LEU A 53 -10.70 -12.56 0.94
CA LEU A 53 -11.64 -13.20 0.01
C LEU A 53 -11.61 -14.72 0.15
N VAL A 54 -10.40 -15.29 0.20
CA VAL A 54 -10.22 -16.73 0.36
C VAL A 54 -10.72 -17.19 1.74
N LEU A 55 -10.55 -16.37 2.78
CA LEU A 55 -11.13 -16.62 4.10
C LEU A 55 -12.65 -16.77 4.04
N PHE A 56 -13.34 -15.88 3.33
CA PHE A 56 -14.79 -15.98 3.15
C PHE A 56 -15.21 -17.22 2.36
N LEU A 57 -14.44 -17.61 1.34
CA LEU A 57 -14.73 -18.85 0.58
C LEU A 57 -14.57 -20.10 1.45
N LEU A 58 -13.47 -20.19 2.21
CA LEU A 58 -13.25 -21.29 3.16
C LEU A 58 -14.34 -21.34 4.25
N PHE A 59 -14.77 -20.17 4.72
CA PHE A 59 -15.87 -20.09 5.68
C PHE A 59 -17.20 -20.55 5.07
N GLY A 60 -17.47 -20.18 3.82
CA GLY A 60 -18.64 -20.66 3.08
C GLY A 60 -18.68 -22.18 2.97
N GLU A 61 -17.55 -22.81 2.61
CA GLU A 61 -17.45 -24.27 2.52
C GLU A 61 -17.55 -24.96 3.88
N LEU A 62 -16.97 -24.36 4.93
CA LEU A 62 -17.14 -24.85 6.29
C LEU A 62 -18.63 -24.89 6.69
N VAL A 63 -19.36 -23.80 6.47
CA VAL A 63 -20.81 -23.71 6.75
C VAL A 63 -21.60 -24.70 5.90
N ASN A 64 -21.23 -24.87 4.63
CA ASN A 64 -21.86 -25.84 3.72
C ASN A 64 -21.64 -27.29 4.19
N GLY A 65 -20.44 -27.60 4.69
CA GLY A 65 -20.11 -28.90 5.28
C GLY A 65 -20.94 -29.22 6.53
N PHE A 66 -21.20 -28.21 7.37
CA PHE A 66 -22.15 -28.32 8.49
C PHE A 66 -23.58 -28.55 8.00
N GLY A 67 -24.02 -27.82 6.98
CA GLY A 67 -25.40 -27.87 6.48
C GLY A 67 -25.76 -29.18 5.76
N LYS A 68 -24.86 -29.73 4.95
CA LYS A 68 -25.11 -30.95 4.14
C LYS A 68 -25.10 -32.24 4.95
N ASN A 69 -24.31 -32.30 6.02
CA ASN A 69 -24.04 -33.53 6.77
C ASN A 69 -24.75 -33.57 8.14
N GLN A 70 -25.84 -32.80 8.33
CA GLN A 70 -26.55 -32.70 9.62
C GLN A 70 -27.01 -34.07 10.17
N MET A 71 -27.30 -35.03 9.29
CA MET A 71 -27.78 -36.36 9.67
C MET A 71 -26.64 -37.38 9.88
N ASP A 72 -25.40 -37.06 9.50
CA ASP A 72 -24.23 -37.94 9.62
C ASP A 72 -23.08 -37.20 10.33
N LEU A 73 -23.07 -37.33 11.66
CA LEU A 73 -22.09 -36.66 12.53
C LEU A 73 -20.65 -37.01 12.17
N LYS A 74 -20.37 -38.25 11.73
CA LYS A 74 -19.00 -38.67 11.40
C LYS A 74 -18.49 -37.91 10.18
N LYS A 75 -19.28 -37.85 9.11
CA LYS A 75 -18.93 -37.11 7.89
C LYS A 75 -18.84 -35.61 8.12
N MET A 76 -19.72 -35.07 8.96
CA MET A 76 -19.67 -33.66 9.36
C MET A 76 -18.35 -33.33 10.05
N THR A 77 -17.93 -34.11 11.05
CA THR A 77 -16.68 -33.87 11.78
C THR A 77 -15.45 -33.99 10.87
N GLU A 78 -15.46 -34.93 9.92
CA GLU A 78 -14.36 -35.12 8.97
C GLU A 78 -14.20 -33.91 8.03
N GLU A 79 -15.29 -33.43 7.42
CA GLU A 79 -15.28 -32.23 6.57
C GLU A 79 -14.85 -30.98 7.35
N VAL A 80 -15.39 -30.78 8.55
CA VAL A 80 -15.03 -29.64 9.41
C VAL A 80 -13.56 -29.67 9.80
N SER A 81 -13.03 -30.84 10.16
CA SER A 81 -11.60 -31.00 10.50
C SER A 81 -10.70 -30.66 9.30
N LYS A 82 -11.10 -31.07 8.09
CA LYS A 82 -10.39 -30.75 6.85
C LYS A 82 -10.36 -29.24 6.58
N TYR A 83 -11.51 -28.55 6.64
CA TYR A 83 -11.54 -27.10 6.43
C TYR A 83 -10.82 -26.33 7.55
N ALA A 84 -10.86 -26.81 8.80
CA ALA A 84 -10.10 -26.24 9.90
C ALA A 84 -8.58 -26.26 9.62
N LEU A 85 -8.04 -27.35 9.05
CA LEU A 85 -6.65 -27.40 8.61
C LEU A 85 -6.36 -26.41 7.48
N TYR A 86 -7.28 -26.21 6.53
CA TYR A 86 -7.11 -25.19 5.49
C TYR A 86 -7.07 -23.77 6.05
N PHE A 87 -7.80 -23.45 7.13
CA PHE A 87 -7.65 -22.16 7.81
C PHE A 87 -6.25 -21.95 8.39
N VAL A 88 -5.62 -23.01 8.92
CA VAL A 88 -4.24 -22.95 9.45
C VAL A 88 -3.24 -22.69 8.32
N TYR A 89 -3.34 -23.43 7.21
CA TYR A 89 -2.47 -23.22 6.04
C TYR A 89 -2.64 -21.82 5.44
N GLN A 90 -3.88 -21.36 5.33
CA GLN A 90 -4.21 -20.00 4.89
C GLN A 90 -3.56 -18.95 5.80
N GLY A 91 -3.66 -19.11 7.12
CA GLY A 91 -3.04 -18.20 8.09
C GLY A 91 -1.52 -18.12 7.92
N LEU A 92 -0.85 -19.25 7.71
CA LEU A 92 0.60 -19.29 7.49
C LEU A 92 1.01 -18.57 6.18
N VAL A 93 0.28 -18.80 5.09
CA VAL A 93 0.52 -18.12 3.81
C VAL A 93 0.37 -16.61 3.95
N VAL A 94 -0.68 -16.16 4.65
CA VAL A 94 -0.94 -14.74 4.90
C VAL A 94 0.13 -14.12 5.77
N TYR A 95 0.59 -14.82 6.80
CA TYR A 95 1.67 -14.36 7.67
C TYR A 95 2.97 -14.13 6.90
N ILE A 96 3.40 -15.11 6.09
CA ILE A 96 4.64 -15.00 5.31
C ILE A 96 4.49 -13.89 4.26
N SER A 97 3.33 -13.81 3.59
CA SER A 97 3.09 -12.82 2.53
C SER A 97 3.02 -11.40 3.07
N SER A 98 2.36 -11.18 4.21
CA SER A 98 2.24 -9.86 4.84
C SER A 98 3.59 -9.38 5.38
N TYR A 99 4.39 -10.29 5.96
CA TYR A 99 5.75 -9.98 6.37
C TYR A 99 6.61 -9.60 5.18
N ALA A 100 6.59 -10.38 4.09
CA ALA A 100 7.35 -10.09 2.88
C ALA A 100 6.93 -8.76 2.24
N GLU A 101 5.63 -8.47 2.17
CA GLU A 101 5.09 -7.19 1.71
C GLU A 101 5.69 -6.02 2.50
N ILE A 102 5.49 -5.99 3.82
CA ILE A 102 5.88 -4.85 4.66
C ILE A 102 7.41 -4.74 4.73
N ALA A 103 8.13 -5.84 4.93
CA ALA A 103 9.57 -5.81 5.08
C ALA A 103 10.28 -5.32 3.81
N CYS A 104 9.86 -5.79 2.63
CA CYS A 104 10.50 -5.40 1.37
C CYS A 104 10.25 -3.93 1.02
N TRP A 105 9.03 -3.43 1.23
CA TRP A 105 8.71 -2.02 1.00
C TRP A 105 9.40 -1.10 2.02
N MET A 106 9.43 -1.49 3.30
CA MET A 106 10.14 -0.74 4.35
C MET A 106 11.64 -0.64 4.08
N TYR A 107 12.28 -1.77 3.76
CA TYR A 107 13.71 -1.80 3.46
C TYR A 107 14.08 -0.92 2.26
N THR A 108 13.29 -1.00 1.19
CA THR A 108 13.49 -0.17 -0.01
C THR A 108 13.30 1.32 0.30
N GLY A 109 12.29 1.68 1.10
CA GLY A 109 12.02 3.05 1.51
C GLY A 109 13.18 3.66 2.27
N GLU A 110 13.67 2.96 3.31
CA GLU A 110 14.82 3.38 4.13
C GLU A 110 16.07 3.64 3.28
N ARG A 111 16.41 2.71 2.37
CA ARG A 111 17.61 2.83 1.53
C ARG A 111 17.53 4.01 0.57
N LYS A 112 16.37 4.24 -0.05
CA LYS A 112 16.14 5.36 -0.96
C LYS A 112 16.18 6.71 -0.25
N VAL A 113 15.57 6.78 0.94
CA VAL A 113 15.52 8.01 1.74
C VAL A 113 16.89 8.36 2.30
N SER A 114 17.68 7.36 2.72
CA SER A 114 19.07 7.58 3.14
C SER A 114 19.92 8.20 2.03
N THR A 115 19.76 7.71 0.80
CA THR A 115 20.46 8.27 -0.38
C THR A 115 19.98 9.68 -0.72
N LEU A 116 18.67 9.92 -0.64
CA LEU A 116 18.07 11.24 -0.84
C LEU A 116 18.58 12.25 0.19
N ARG A 117 18.62 11.87 1.47
CA ARG A 117 19.15 12.72 2.56
C ARG A 117 20.60 13.13 2.31
N LYS A 118 21.45 12.21 1.85
CA LYS A 118 22.86 12.51 1.51
C LYS A 118 22.97 13.54 0.40
N LYS A 119 22.27 13.33 -0.73
CA LYS A 119 22.28 14.25 -1.88
C LYS A 119 21.70 15.62 -1.54
N TYR A 120 20.64 15.64 -0.74
CA TYR A 120 20.03 16.89 -0.29
C TYR A 120 21.01 17.68 0.59
N LEU A 121 21.65 17.04 1.57
CA LEU A 121 22.63 17.70 2.42
C LEU A 121 23.83 18.23 1.62
N GLU A 122 24.34 17.44 0.67
CA GLU A 122 25.41 17.86 -0.24
C GLU A 122 25.01 19.11 -1.04
N ALA A 123 23.79 19.17 -1.58
CA ALA A 123 23.28 20.33 -2.30
C ALA A 123 23.15 21.57 -1.39
N VAL A 124 22.68 21.40 -0.15
CA VAL A 124 22.57 22.49 0.84
C VAL A 124 23.96 23.06 1.20
N LEU A 125 24.97 22.21 1.36
CA LEU A 125 26.32 22.63 1.76
C LEU A 125 27.06 23.46 0.70
N ILE A 126 26.70 23.32 -0.57
CA ILE A 126 27.33 24.03 -1.70
C ILE A 126 26.64 25.37 -1.98
N GLN A 127 25.54 25.69 -1.27
CA GLN A 127 24.74 26.87 -1.53
C GLN A 127 25.42 28.18 -1.05
N ASP A 128 25.24 29.27 -1.81
CA ASP A 128 25.87 30.56 -1.54
C ASP A 128 25.53 31.14 -0.16
N VAL A 129 26.48 31.88 0.44
CA VAL A 129 26.33 32.50 1.77
C VAL A 129 25.12 33.44 1.86
N GLY A 130 24.73 34.07 0.74
CA GLY A 130 23.53 34.90 0.67
C GLY A 130 22.21 34.14 0.91
N PHE A 131 22.14 32.85 0.62
CA PHE A 131 20.96 32.03 0.93
C PHE A 131 20.78 31.82 2.44
N PHE A 132 21.89 31.69 3.17
CA PHE A 132 21.90 31.50 4.61
C PHE A 132 21.60 32.78 5.40
N ASP A 133 21.78 33.96 4.78
CA ASP A 133 21.58 35.26 5.43
C ASP A 133 20.13 35.79 5.27
N ILE A 134 19.42 35.36 4.22
CA ILE A 134 18.11 35.91 3.82
C ILE A 134 16.94 34.96 4.15
N ASP A 135 17.09 33.65 3.89
CA ASP A 135 15.96 32.70 3.85
C ASP A 135 16.08 31.53 4.86
N ALA A 136 17.18 31.42 5.61
CA ALA A 136 17.49 30.21 6.35
C ALA A 136 18.16 30.40 7.72
N ARG A 137 17.39 30.29 8.81
CA ARG A 137 17.96 29.82 10.07
C ARG A 137 18.44 28.40 9.85
N THR A 138 19.71 28.11 10.16
CA THR A 138 20.33 26.78 9.97
C THR A 138 19.50 25.63 10.55
N GLY A 139 18.77 25.89 11.66
CA GLY A 139 17.86 24.92 12.27
C GLY A 139 16.61 24.59 11.43
N ASP A 140 16.07 25.55 10.70
CA ASP A 140 14.86 25.37 9.89
C ASP A 140 15.16 24.55 8.63
N ILE A 141 16.34 24.73 8.01
CA ILE A 141 16.75 23.88 6.87
C ILE A 141 16.87 22.43 7.32
N VAL A 142 17.62 22.15 8.39
CA VAL A 142 17.85 20.78 8.87
C VAL A 142 16.53 20.10 9.26
N PHE A 143 15.60 20.86 9.85
CA PHE A 143 14.26 20.39 10.17
C PHE A 143 13.43 20.08 8.92
N SER A 144 13.46 20.97 7.91
CA SER A 144 12.78 20.75 6.62
C SER A 144 13.32 19.49 5.93
N VAL A 145 14.65 19.34 5.82
CA VAL A 145 15.28 18.15 5.21
C VAL A 145 14.77 16.88 5.88
N SER A 146 14.80 16.84 7.21
CA SER A 146 14.42 15.65 7.97
C SER A 146 12.93 15.34 7.81
N THR A 147 12.08 16.37 7.81
CA THR A 147 10.62 16.23 7.67
C THR A 147 10.23 15.82 6.27
N ASP A 148 10.74 16.50 5.24
CA ASP A 148 10.42 16.24 3.83
C ASP A 148 10.88 14.84 3.41
N THR A 149 12.09 14.44 3.82
CA THR A 149 12.60 13.11 3.52
C THR A 149 11.85 12.00 4.26
N ARG A 150 11.33 12.27 5.46
CA ARG A 150 10.46 11.33 6.19
C ARG A 150 9.10 11.19 5.52
N LEU A 151 8.49 12.28 5.04
CA LEU A 151 7.25 12.20 4.28
C LEU A 151 7.42 11.36 3.01
N VAL A 152 8.54 11.52 2.31
CA VAL A 152 8.90 10.69 1.16
C VAL A 152 9.10 9.23 1.56
N GLN A 153 9.72 8.97 2.71
CA GLN A 153 9.88 7.63 3.25
C GLN A 153 8.53 6.95 3.46
N ASP A 154 7.65 7.57 4.24
CA ASP A 154 6.33 7.03 4.57
C ASP A 154 5.51 6.78 3.29
N ALA A 155 5.63 7.68 2.30
CA ALA A 155 4.98 7.51 1.00
C ALA A 155 5.47 6.24 0.28
N ILE A 156 6.79 5.99 0.23
CA ILE A 156 7.36 4.83 -0.49
C ILE A 156 7.20 3.53 0.31
N SER A 157 7.48 3.54 1.61
CA SER A 157 7.54 2.34 2.44
C SER A 157 6.16 1.81 2.81
N GLU A 158 5.18 2.68 3.02
CA GLU A 158 3.87 2.29 3.52
C GLU A 158 2.78 2.48 2.46
N LYS A 159 2.69 3.68 1.87
CA LYS A 159 1.55 4.02 0.99
C LYS A 159 1.55 3.23 -0.31
N VAL A 160 2.72 2.96 -0.90
CA VAL A 160 2.79 2.18 -2.15
C VAL A 160 2.36 0.73 -1.94
N GLY A 161 2.87 0.06 -0.90
CA GLY A 161 2.47 -1.30 -0.55
C GLY A 161 0.96 -1.40 -0.30
N ASN A 162 0.45 -0.52 0.56
CA ASN A 162 -0.99 -0.44 0.85
C ASN A 162 -1.82 -0.16 -0.40
N PHE A 163 -1.36 0.69 -1.32
CA PHE A 163 -2.06 0.97 -2.57
C PHE A 163 -2.19 -0.29 -3.43
N ILE A 164 -1.12 -1.05 -3.62
CA ILE A 164 -1.12 -2.31 -4.37
C ILE A 164 -2.04 -3.33 -3.69
N HIS A 165 -1.94 -3.45 -2.37
CA HIS A 165 -2.81 -4.32 -1.57
C HIS A 165 -4.29 -4.01 -1.81
N TYR A 166 -4.70 -2.75 -1.59
CA TYR A 166 -6.11 -2.35 -1.72
C TYR A 166 -6.63 -2.43 -3.15
N LEU A 167 -5.79 -2.12 -4.15
CA LEU A 167 -6.15 -2.35 -5.56
C LEU A 167 -6.42 -3.83 -5.82
N THR A 168 -5.53 -4.70 -5.36
CA THR A 168 -5.70 -6.15 -5.53
C THR A 168 -6.98 -6.63 -4.87
N THR A 169 -7.26 -6.20 -3.64
CA THR A 169 -8.50 -6.58 -2.94
C THR A 169 -9.74 -6.08 -3.68
N ARG A 170 -9.73 -4.87 -4.25
CA ARG A 170 -10.84 -4.37 -5.09
C ARG A 170 -11.04 -5.20 -6.35
N VAL A 171 -9.99 -5.44 -7.11
CA VAL A 171 -10.06 -6.22 -8.36
C VAL A 171 -10.57 -7.64 -8.09
N ARG A 172 -10.04 -8.30 -7.07
CA ARG A 172 -10.43 -9.68 -6.75
C ARG A 172 -11.89 -9.80 -6.31
N ARG A 173 -12.37 -8.85 -5.50
CA ARG A 173 -13.80 -8.78 -5.12
C ARG A 173 -14.70 -8.56 -6.33
N MET A 174 -14.30 -7.68 -7.25
CA MET A 174 -15.05 -7.42 -8.48
C MET A 174 -15.12 -8.68 -9.38
N MET A 175 -14.01 -9.41 -9.48
CA MET A 175 -13.94 -10.67 -10.23
C MET A 175 -14.88 -11.73 -9.64
N LEU A 176 -14.84 -11.94 -8.31
CA LEU A 176 -15.75 -12.90 -7.66
C LEU A 176 -17.22 -12.50 -7.85
N ALA A 177 -17.54 -11.20 -7.69
CA ALA A 177 -18.90 -10.71 -7.88
C ALA A 177 -19.41 -10.91 -9.32
N ALA A 178 -18.53 -10.78 -10.32
CA ALA A 178 -18.88 -11.05 -11.73
C ALA A 178 -19.17 -12.54 -11.98
N ILE A 179 -18.39 -13.44 -11.36
CA ILE A 179 -18.59 -14.89 -11.46
C ILE A 179 -19.94 -15.29 -10.84
N LEU A 180 -20.21 -14.86 -9.61
CA LEU A 180 -21.47 -15.17 -8.91
C LEU A 180 -22.70 -14.59 -9.63
N ARG A 181 -22.56 -13.42 -10.26
CA ARG A 181 -23.63 -12.83 -11.08
C ARG A 181 -23.96 -13.72 -12.28
N ASN A 182 -22.96 -14.27 -12.96
CA ASN A 182 -23.18 -15.16 -14.10
C ASN A 182 -23.94 -16.42 -13.70
N GLU A 183 -23.56 -17.05 -12.58
CA GLU A 183 -24.24 -18.26 -12.09
C GLU A 183 -25.70 -18.01 -11.70
N ASN A 184 -25.98 -16.90 -11.01
CA ASN A 184 -27.36 -16.52 -10.64
C ASN A 184 -28.24 -16.18 -11.84
N LEU A 185 -27.67 -15.60 -12.91
CA LEU A 185 -28.40 -15.37 -14.16
C LEU A 185 -28.71 -16.70 -14.87
N THR A 186 -27.77 -17.66 -14.88
CA THR A 186 -27.98 -18.97 -15.52
C THR A 186 -29.01 -19.84 -14.77
N THR A 187 -29.00 -19.84 -13.44
CA THR A 187 -30.01 -20.58 -12.64
C THR A 187 -31.39 -19.95 -12.76
N SER A 188 -31.48 -18.62 -12.81
CA SER A 188 -32.77 -17.93 -13.02
C SER A 188 -33.38 -18.22 -14.39
N LEU A 189 -32.58 -18.35 -15.44
CA LEU A 189 -33.06 -18.68 -16.79
C LEU A 189 -33.50 -20.16 -16.92
N LEU A 190 -32.80 -21.09 -16.26
CA LEU A 190 -33.19 -22.51 -16.25
C LEU A 190 -34.46 -22.79 -15.44
N HIS A 191 -34.82 -21.95 -14.48
CA HIS A 191 -36.04 -22.10 -13.68
C HIS A 191 -37.30 -21.55 -14.39
N TYR A 192 -37.12 -20.83 -15.50
CA TYR A 192 -38.18 -20.22 -16.32
C TYR A 192 -38.42 -20.94 -17.66
N LEU A 193 -37.56 -21.90 -18.03
CA LEU A 193 -37.70 -22.79 -19.20
C LEU A 193 -38.21 -24.16 -18.76
#